data_AF-A0A662KLU1-F1
#
_entry.id   AF-A0A662KLU1-F1
#
_cell.length_a   1.000
_cell.length_b   1.000
_cell.length_c   1.000
_cell.angle_alpha   90.00
_cell.angle_beta   90.00
_cell.angle_gamma   90.00
#
_symmetry.space_group_name_H-M   'P 1'
#
loop_
_entity.id
_entity.type
_entity.pdbx_description
1 polymer ?
#
loop_
_entity_poly.entity_id
_entity_poly.type
_entity_poly.pdbx_seq_one_letter_code
_entity_poly.pdbx_strand_id
1 'polypeptide(L)'
;MKTFTDAFGTHVTYMHESTKDVFDNLPEEVRKRGFEGFSAEGITSFFTFRYPIGDLTMFKGFKRIPFGHSIEDGKIKRDWYPKFEERHVDFNEALDKIEMLLLKSVERITKGKKIAIPLSGGVDSSMIVALCRKVHPDEEIFTYSAGFYGDDEFEYARIVAKKFNTVHKEVVLSPEDYIGEDSLLRPLIRHKGEPLHPNEIALATV
;
A
#
# COMPACT_ATOMS: atom_id res chain seq x y z
N MET A 1 -28.52 3.36 -6.56
CA MET A 1 -27.71 2.27 -5.97
C MET A 1 -26.73 2.91 -5.01
N LYS A 2 -26.65 2.44 -3.75
CA LYS A 2 -25.76 3.03 -2.74
C LYS A 2 -24.42 2.29 -2.76
N THR A 3 -23.34 2.99 -3.09
CA THR A 3 -21.97 2.44 -3.06
C THR A 3 -21.26 2.93 -1.81
N PHE A 4 -20.44 2.09 -1.19
CA PHE A 4 -19.66 2.43 0.00
C PHE A 4 -18.17 2.22 -0.27
N THR A 5 -17.35 3.20 0.10
CA THR A 5 -15.90 3.03 0.14
C THR A 5 -15.50 2.38 1.47
N ASP A 6 -14.45 1.55 1.45
CA ASP A 6 -14.00 0.86 2.67
C ASP A 6 -13.45 1.87 3.70
N ALA A 7 -13.32 1.47 4.96
CA ALA A 7 -12.92 2.39 6.02
C ALA A 7 -11.45 2.82 5.95
N PHE A 8 -10.57 2.03 5.33
CA PHE A 8 -9.12 2.24 5.39
C PHE A 8 -8.49 2.55 4.03
N GLY A 9 -9.29 2.69 2.97
CA GLY A 9 -8.82 2.96 1.61
C GLY A 9 -8.06 1.79 1.01
N THR A 10 -8.37 0.56 1.44
CA THR A 10 -7.80 -0.67 0.87
C THR A 10 -8.28 -0.93 -0.56
N HIS A 11 -9.44 -0.40 -0.93
CA HIS A 11 -9.98 -0.41 -2.28
C HIS A 11 -10.27 1.03 -2.70
N VAL A 12 -9.69 1.44 -3.83
CA VAL A 12 -9.80 2.83 -4.29
C VAL A 12 -10.98 2.94 -5.26
N THR A 13 -11.91 3.82 -4.93
CA THR A 13 -13.07 4.13 -5.78
C THR A 13 -12.94 5.53 -6.33
N TYR A 14 -13.38 5.70 -7.57
CA TYR A 14 -13.35 6.94 -8.32
C TYR A 14 -14.74 7.33 -8.82
N MET A 15 -14.89 8.60 -9.18
CA MET A 15 -16.10 9.15 -9.76
C MET A 15 -15.76 10.04 -10.94
N HIS A 16 -16.55 9.95 -12.01
CA HIS A 16 -16.48 10.91 -13.11
C HIS A 16 -17.24 12.19 -12.74
N GLU A 17 -16.63 13.35 -12.93
CA GLU A 17 -17.12 14.62 -12.37
C GLU A 17 -18.45 15.06 -12.97
N SER A 18 -18.67 14.85 -14.28
CA SER A 18 -19.89 15.30 -14.97
C SER A 18 -21.03 14.28 -14.90
N THR A 19 -20.73 13.00 -15.16
CA THR A 19 -21.76 11.95 -15.20
C THR A 19 -22.09 11.36 -13.83
N LYS A 20 -21.20 11.53 -12.84
CA LYS A 20 -21.30 10.93 -11.50
C LYS A 20 -21.24 9.41 -11.49
N ASP A 21 -20.77 8.80 -12.58
CA ASP A 21 -20.52 7.36 -12.62
C ASP A 21 -19.40 6.99 -11.65
N VAL A 22 -19.57 5.86 -10.96
CA VAL A 22 -18.65 5.35 -9.93
C VAL A 22 -17.99 4.06 -10.42
N PHE A 23 -16.68 3.92 -10.18
CA PHE A 23 -15.87 2.78 -10.67
C PHE A 23 -14.58 2.65 -9.87
N ASP A 24 -13.95 1.48 -9.93
CA ASP A 24 -12.72 1.17 -9.17
C ASP A 24 -11.48 1.03 -10.07
N ASN A 25 -11.63 1.17 -11.40
CA ASN A 25 -10.52 1.08 -12.37
C ASN A 25 -10.40 2.37 -13.19
N LEU A 26 -9.68 3.35 -12.65
CA LEU A 26 -9.48 4.65 -13.28
C LEU A 26 -8.83 4.56 -14.68
N PRO A 27 -7.75 3.79 -14.91
CA PRO A 27 -7.16 3.67 -16.25
C PRO A 27 -8.09 3.13 -17.31
N GLU A 28 -8.91 2.14 -16.96
CA GLU A 28 -9.90 1.58 -17.89
C GLU A 28 -10.95 2.62 -18.28
N GLU A 29 -11.47 3.37 -17.30
CA GLU A 29 -12.49 4.39 -17.57
C GLU A 29 -11.93 5.60 -18.34
N VAL A 30 -10.69 6.02 -18.09
CA VAL A 30 -10.02 7.04 -18.92
C VAL A 30 -9.89 6.57 -20.38
N ARG A 31 -9.53 5.30 -20.61
CA ARG A 31 -9.44 4.77 -21.99
C ARG A 31 -10.80 4.69 -22.68
N LYS A 32 -11.83 4.25 -21.95
CA LYS A 32 -13.20 4.07 -22.46
C LYS A 32 -13.86 5.40 -22.82
N ARG A 33 -13.66 6.43 -21.99
CA ARG A 33 -14.27 7.77 -22.18
C ARG A 33 -13.43 8.69 -23.06
N GLY A 34 -12.15 8.39 -23.20
CA GLY A 34 -11.19 9.22 -23.91
C GLY A 34 -10.37 10.09 -22.93
N PHE A 35 -9.11 10.30 -23.27
CA PHE A 35 -8.22 11.13 -22.46
C PHE A 35 -8.43 12.61 -22.79
N GLU A 36 -9.02 13.36 -21.85
CA GLU A 36 -9.29 14.80 -21.98
C GLU A 36 -8.16 15.70 -21.47
N GLY A 37 -7.05 15.11 -21.00
CA GLY A 37 -5.91 15.82 -20.43
C GLY A 37 -5.67 15.49 -18.95
N PHE A 38 -4.55 16.02 -18.42
CA PHE A 38 -4.22 15.90 -17.00
C PHE A 38 -4.90 17.00 -16.17
N SER A 39 -5.21 16.70 -14.91
CA SER A 39 -5.63 17.71 -13.92
C SER A 39 -4.41 18.53 -13.51
N ALA A 40 -4.51 19.86 -13.60
CA ALA A 40 -3.43 20.75 -13.17
C ALA A 40 -3.16 20.58 -11.66
N GLU A 41 -4.22 20.51 -10.85
CA GLU A 41 -4.15 20.30 -9.40
C GLU A 41 -3.56 18.93 -9.05
N GLY A 42 -3.99 17.87 -9.76
CA GLY A 42 -3.46 16.53 -9.56
C GLY A 42 -1.96 16.45 -9.88
N ILE A 43 -1.55 17.04 -10.99
CA ILE A 43 -0.14 17.11 -11.42
C ILE A 43 0.69 17.92 -10.42
N THR A 44 0.22 19.10 -10.00
CA THR A 44 0.90 19.91 -8.99
C THR A 44 1.03 19.15 -7.67
N SER A 45 -0.05 18.51 -7.22
CA SER A 45 -0.02 17.66 -6.03
C SER A 45 1.01 16.55 -6.14
N PHE A 46 1.09 15.88 -7.28
CA PHE A 46 2.10 14.85 -7.51
C PHE A 46 3.53 15.40 -7.44
N PHE A 47 3.81 16.55 -8.06
CA PHE A 47 5.15 17.12 -7.98
C PHE A 47 5.51 17.64 -6.58
N THR A 48 4.53 18.05 -5.77
CA THR A 48 4.75 18.50 -4.40
C THR A 48 4.85 17.36 -3.39
N PHE A 49 3.95 16.38 -3.47
CA PHE A 49 3.75 15.35 -2.44
C PHE A 49 4.03 13.92 -2.92
N ARG A 50 4.47 13.75 -4.18
CA ARG A 50 4.65 12.45 -4.86
C ARG A 50 3.37 11.65 -5.09
N TYR A 51 2.19 12.21 -4.76
CA TYR A 51 0.88 11.60 -4.99
C TYR A 51 -0.22 12.67 -5.14
N PRO A 52 -1.33 12.38 -5.86
CA PRO A 52 -2.57 13.16 -5.77
C PRO A 52 -3.18 13.06 -4.36
N ILE A 53 -3.28 14.20 -3.66
CA ILE A 53 -3.84 14.24 -2.30
C ILE A 53 -5.37 14.35 -2.32
N GLY A 54 -6.00 13.84 -1.26
CA GLY A 54 -7.44 13.96 -1.07
C GLY A 54 -8.25 13.28 -2.18
N ASP A 55 -9.13 14.04 -2.83
CA ASP A 55 -10.04 13.58 -3.89
C ASP A 55 -9.44 13.74 -5.30
N LEU A 56 -8.21 14.20 -5.42
CA LEU A 56 -7.57 14.45 -6.71
C LEU A 56 -7.20 13.14 -7.42
N THR A 57 -7.18 13.21 -8.75
CA THR A 57 -6.52 12.24 -9.63
C THR A 57 -5.60 12.98 -10.59
N MET A 58 -4.73 12.26 -11.29
CA MET A 58 -3.90 12.86 -12.34
C MET A 58 -4.71 13.26 -13.59
N PHE A 59 -5.93 12.75 -13.76
CA PHE A 59 -6.73 12.92 -14.97
C PHE A 59 -7.82 13.98 -14.77
N LYS A 60 -8.01 14.83 -15.78
CA LYS A 60 -9.09 15.82 -15.79
C LYS A 60 -10.45 15.12 -15.88
N GLY A 61 -11.43 15.56 -15.10
CA GLY A 61 -12.78 14.97 -15.10
C GLY A 61 -12.97 13.79 -14.15
N PHE A 62 -11.95 13.41 -13.38
CA PHE A 62 -11.96 12.26 -12.50
C PHE A 62 -11.57 12.64 -11.08
N LYS A 63 -12.37 12.19 -10.11
CA LYS A 63 -12.13 12.38 -8.67
C LYS A 63 -11.99 11.04 -7.98
N ARG A 64 -11.06 10.94 -7.03
CA ARG A 64 -11.01 9.84 -6.06
C ARG A 64 -12.05 10.09 -4.99
N ILE A 65 -12.84 9.08 -4.65
CA ILE A 65 -13.79 9.15 -3.54
C ILE A 65 -13.03 8.79 -2.26
N PRO A 66 -13.02 9.64 -1.22
CA PRO A 66 -12.33 9.30 0.01
C PRO A 66 -12.95 8.05 0.68
N PHE A 67 -12.14 7.34 1.45
CA PHE A 67 -12.56 6.15 2.21
C PHE A 67 -13.60 6.51 3.31
N GLY A 68 -14.42 5.54 3.72
CA GLY A 68 -15.48 5.75 4.72
C GLY A 68 -16.65 6.63 4.24
N HIS A 69 -16.94 6.67 2.94
CA HIS A 69 -18.02 7.44 2.36
C HIS A 69 -19.07 6.54 1.68
N SER A 70 -20.32 6.99 1.64
CA SER A 70 -21.34 6.47 0.74
C SER A 70 -21.64 7.43 -0.39
N ILE A 71 -22.07 6.86 -1.50
CA ILE A 71 -22.48 7.59 -2.70
C ILE A 71 -23.94 7.22 -2.97
N GLU A 72 -24.80 8.23 -3.03
CA GLU A 72 -26.23 8.10 -3.31
C GLU A 72 -26.67 9.24 -4.23
N ASP A 73 -27.17 8.89 -5.43
CA ASP A 73 -27.58 9.85 -6.47
C ASP A 73 -26.53 10.92 -6.79
N GLY A 74 -25.26 10.50 -6.88
CA GLY A 74 -24.11 11.38 -7.14
C GLY A 74 -23.70 12.26 -5.95
N LYS A 75 -24.35 12.13 -4.79
CA LYS A 75 -23.97 12.82 -3.55
C LYS A 75 -23.05 11.93 -2.73
N ILE A 76 -21.91 12.49 -2.33
CA ILE A 76 -20.93 11.81 -1.48
C ILE A 76 -21.17 12.24 -0.03
N LYS A 77 -21.36 11.27 0.86
CA LYS A 77 -21.55 11.48 2.30
C LYS A 77 -20.49 10.72 3.08
N ARG A 78 -19.82 11.39 4.01
CA ARG A 78 -18.90 10.73 4.95
C ARG A 78 -19.71 9.98 6.01
N ASP A 79 -19.60 8.66 6.01
CA ASP A 79 -20.24 7.80 7.01
C ASP A 79 -19.29 7.43 8.15
N TRP A 80 -17.99 7.38 7.86
CA TRP A 80 -16.96 7.00 8.82
C TRP A 80 -15.70 7.86 8.69
N TYR A 81 -15.06 8.10 9.83
CA TYR A 81 -13.74 8.71 9.93
C TYR A 81 -13.11 8.26 11.25
N PRO A 82 -11.78 8.01 11.30
CA PRO A 82 -11.14 7.66 12.56
C PRO A 82 -11.28 8.82 13.55
N LYS A 83 -11.85 8.53 14.72
CA LYS A 83 -11.93 9.51 15.81
C LYS A 83 -10.73 9.29 16.72
N PHE A 84 -9.93 10.34 16.88
CA PHE A 84 -8.82 10.36 17.81
C PHE A 84 -9.31 10.99 19.10
N GLU A 85 -9.39 10.18 20.15
CA GLU A 85 -9.71 10.63 21.51
C GLU A 85 -8.48 10.42 22.36
N GLU A 86 -8.06 11.49 23.05
CA GLU A 86 -7.01 11.36 24.05
C GLU A 86 -7.52 10.54 25.23
N ARG A 87 -6.72 9.56 25.65
CA ARG A 87 -7.03 8.70 26.77
C ARG A 87 -5.79 8.57 27.63
N HIS A 88 -5.96 8.77 28.94
CA HIS A 88 -4.93 8.41 29.89
C HIS A 88 -4.98 6.89 30.11
N VAL A 89 -3.92 6.20 29.72
CA VAL A 89 -3.73 4.76 29.86
C VAL A 89 -2.38 4.55 30.49
N ASP A 90 -2.27 3.58 31.41
CA ASP A 90 -0.98 3.21 31.97
C ASP A 90 -0.04 2.70 30.87
N PHE A 91 1.26 2.95 31.00
CA PHE A 91 2.22 2.57 29.96
C PHE A 91 2.25 1.06 29.73
N ASN A 92 2.20 0.24 30.78
CA ASN A 92 2.22 -1.22 30.63
C ASN A 92 0.90 -1.73 30.07
N GLU A 93 -0.24 -1.15 30.49
CA GLU A 93 -1.54 -1.48 29.90
C GLU A 93 -1.57 -1.15 28.39
N ALA A 94 -1.00 -0.01 28.00
CA ALA A 94 -0.89 0.38 26.59
C ALA A 94 0.00 -0.59 25.80
N LEU A 95 1.14 -1.00 26.35
CA LEU A 95 2.04 -1.98 25.74
C LEU A 95 1.35 -3.33 25.51
N ASP A 96 0.74 -3.90 26.55
CA ASP A 96 0.04 -5.19 26.47
C ASP A 96 -1.08 -5.15 25.42
N LYS A 97 -1.82 -4.03 25.39
CA LYS A 97 -2.91 -3.84 24.45
C LYS A 97 -2.43 -3.70 23.02
N ILE A 98 -1.35 -2.96 22.78
CA ILE A 98 -0.75 -2.82 21.44
C ILE A 98 -0.24 -4.18 20.97
N GLU A 99 0.50 -4.91 21.80
CA GLU A 99 1.01 -6.24 21.44
C GLU A 99 -0.13 -7.21 21.10
N MET A 100 -1.17 -7.26 21.95
CA MET A 100 -2.35 -8.10 21.69
C MET A 100 -3.03 -7.73 20.35
N LEU A 101 -3.21 -6.44 20.06
CA LEU A 101 -3.85 -5.98 18.82
C LEU A 101 -3.00 -6.32 17.59
N LEU A 102 -1.68 -6.14 17.68
CA LEU A 102 -0.75 -6.48 16.60
C LEU A 102 -0.74 -8.00 16.33
N LEU A 103 -0.65 -8.83 17.37
CA LEU A 103 -0.70 -10.29 17.24
C LEU A 103 -2.01 -10.75 16.59
N LYS A 104 -3.16 -10.24 17.05
CA LYS A 104 -4.47 -10.55 16.44
C LYS A 104 -4.56 -10.12 14.99
N SER A 105 -3.99 -8.96 14.64
CA SER A 105 -3.99 -8.47 13.26
C SER A 105 -3.15 -9.36 12.36
N VAL A 106 -1.94 -9.72 12.80
CA VAL A 106 -1.03 -10.62 12.09
C VAL A 106 -1.70 -11.98 11.89
N GLU A 107 -2.22 -12.60 12.95
CA GLU A 107 -2.92 -13.89 12.87
C GLU A 107 -4.06 -13.82 11.85
N ARG A 108 -4.93 -12.81 11.93
CA ARG A 108 -6.07 -12.66 11.02
C ARG A 108 -5.64 -12.55 9.56
N ILE A 109 -4.57 -11.80 9.27
CA ILE A 109 -4.10 -11.59 7.89
C ILE A 109 -3.43 -12.85 7.32
N THR A 110 -2.71 -13.58 8.15
CA THR A 110 -1.83 -14.70 7.75
C THR A 110 -2.46 -16.08 7.87
N LYS A 111 -3.53 -16.24 8.66
CA LYS A 111 -4.16 -17.54 8.93
C LYS A 111 -4.51 -18.31 7.66
N GLY A 112 -3.96 -19.52 7.53
CA GLY A 112 -4.20 -20.43 6.41
C GLY A 112 -3.56 -19.99 5.09
N LYS A 113 -2.59 -19.07 5.13
CA LYS A 113 -1.89 -18.55 3.95
C LYS A 113 -0.39 -18.80 4.09
N LYS A 114 0.29 -18.94 2.95
CA LYS A 114 1.76 -18.86 2.92
C LYS A 114 2.20 -17.45 3.31
N ILE A 115 3.21 -17.35 4.15
CA ILE A 115 3.65 -16.08 4.73
C ILE A 115 4.88 -15.59 3.97
N ALA A 116 4.75 -14.47 3.27
CA ALA A 116 5.85 -13.76 2.63
C ALA A 116 5.86 -12.30 3.12
N ILE A 117 7.01 -11.83 3.59
CA ILE A 117 7.15 -10.52 4.22
C ILE A 117 8.28 -9.75 3.53
N PRO A 118 8.01 -8.55 2.97
CA PRO A 118 9.07 -7.61 2.62
C PRO A 118 9.82 -7.22 3.89
N LEU A 119 11.10 -7.56 3.94
CA LEU A 119 11.99 -7.31 5.07
C LEU A 119 12.95 -6.19 4.71
N SER A 120 13.01 -5.20 5.58
CA SER A 120 13.99 -4.12 5.54
C SER A 120 14.86 -4.21 6.80
N GLY A 121 15.86 -3.33 6.92
CA GLY A 121 16.67 -3.21 8.14
C GLY A 121 15.97 -2.46 9.28
N GLY A 122 14.76 -1.94 9.03
CA GLY A 122 14.01 -1.11 9.96
C GLY A 122 13.26 -1.88 11.04
N VAL A 123 12.86 -1.16 12.10
CA VAL A 123 12.14 -1.73 13.24
C VAL A 123 10.76 -2.28 12.88
N ASP A 124 10.06 -1.66 11.93
CA ASP A 124 8.67 -2.01 11.59
C ASP A 124 8.58 -3.39 10.93
N SER A 125 9.33 -3.61 9.85
CA SER A 125 9.35 -4.89 9.13
C SER A 125 9.93 -6.01 10.01
N SER A 126 10.96 -5.68 10.81
CA SER A 126 11.52 -6.59 11.83
C SER A 126 10.49 -7.03 12.85
N MET A 127 9.66 -6.09 13.34
CA MET A 127 8.58 -6.37 14.28
C MET A 127 7.52 -7.28 13.65
N ILE A 128 7.14 -7.04 12.39
CA ILE A 128 6.19 -7.91 11.68
C ILE A 128 6.73 -9.34 11.55
N VAL A 129 8.01 -9.53 11.20
CA VAL A 129 8.63 -10.87 11.16
C VAL A 129 8.59 -11.54 12.54
N ALA A 130 8.94 -10.80 13.59
CA ALA A 130 8.93 -11.31 14.97
C ALA A 130 7.52 -11.76 15.40
N LEU A 131 6.50 -10.94 15.10
CA LEU A 131 5.10 -11.23 15.40
C LEU A 131 4.59 -12.43 14.59
N CYS A 132 4.90 -12.51 13.30
CA CYS A 132 4.55 -13.66 12.46
C CYS A 132 5.13 -14.96 13.02
N ARG A 133 6.42 -14.95 13.42
CA ARG A 133 7.05 -16.13 14.05
C ARG A 133 6.42 -16.48 15.40
N LYS A 134 6.00 -15.49 16.19
CA LYS A 134 5.30 -15.73 17.48
C LYS A 134 3.92 -16.36 17.28
N VAL A 135 3.19 -15.93 16.24
CA VAL A 135 1.87 -16.49 15.90
C VAL A 135 2.00 -17.87 15.26
N HIS A 136 3.00 -18.07 14.39
CA HIS A 136 3.23 -19.28 13.61
C HIS A 136 4.61 -19.87 13.90
N PRO A 137 4.81 -20.52 15.06
CA PRO A 137 6.12 -21.00 15.48
C PRO A 137 6.71 -22.03 14.51
N ASP A 138 5.87 -22.88 13.93
CA ASP A 138 6.30 -24.03 13.13
C ASP A 138 6.13 -23.84 11.61
N GLU A 139 5.56 -22.73 11.16
CA GLU A 139 5.36 -22.48 9.72
C GLU A 139 6.61 -21.88 9.07
N GLU A 140 6.76 -22.14 7.77
CA GLU A 140 7.80 -21.53 6.96
C GLU A 140 7.41 -20.07 6.64
N ILE A 141 8.27 -19.14 7.04
CA ILE A 141 8.11 -17.71 6.78
C ILE A 141 9.15 -17.30 5.75
N PHE A 142 8.68 -16.79 4.61
CA PHE A 142 9.53 -16.26 3.56
C PHE A 142 9.75 -14.76 3.78
N THR A 143 10.98 -14.32 3.63
CA THR A 143 11.35 -12.90 3.79
C THR A 143 12.16 -12.45 2.59
N TYR A 144 11.84 -11.26 2.09
CA TYR A 144 12.46 -10.74 0.88
C TYR A 144 12.99 -9.33 1.10
N SER A 145 14.24 -9.10 0.74
CA SER A 145 14.82 -7.76 0.73
C SER A 145 15.25 -7.41 -0.68
N ALA A 146 15.00 -6.16 -1.07
CA ALA A 146 15.46 -5.59 -2.32
C ALA A 146 16.31 -4.36 -2.02
N GLY A 147 17.40 -4.18 -2.77
CA GLY A 147 18.34 -3.07 -2.59
C GLY A 147 19.16 -2.81 -3.84
N PHE A 148 19.90 -1.70 -3.87
CA PHE A 148 20.78 -1.35 -4.98
C PHE A 148 22.23 -1.62 -4.62
N TYR A 149 23.08 -1.74 -5.64
CA TYR A 149 24.52 -1.89 -5.41
C TYR A 149 25.10 -0.68 -4.65
N GLY A 150 25.48 -0.88 -3.39
CA GLY A 150 26.10 0.14 -2.53
C GLY A 150 25.13 0.97 -1.67
N ASP A 151 23.82 0.71 -1.78
CA ASP A 151 22.78 1.30 -0.92
C ASP A 151 21.73 0.22 -0.63
N ASP A 152 22.01 -0.59 0.39
CA ASP A 152 21.19 -1.72 0.82
C ASP A 152 21.12 -1.84 2.34
N GLU A 153 20.06 -2.50 2.81
CA GLU A 153 19.84 -2.80 4.23
C GLU A 153 20.03 -4.31 4.52
N PHE A 154 20.75 -5.04 3.65
CA PHE A 154 20.80 -6.50 3.70
C PHE A 154 21.45 -7.02 4.98
N GLU A 155 22.48 -6.35 5.48
CA GLU A 155 23.13 -6.75 6.74
C GLU A 155 22.11 -6.83 7.89
N TYR A 156 21.27 -5.81 8.04
CA TYR A 156 20.25 -5.75 9.08
C TYR A 156 19.12 -6.76 8.82
N ALA A 157 18.68 -6.91 7.57
CA ALA A 157 17.68 -7.91 7.20
C ALA A 157 18.15 -9.34 7.52
N ARG A 158 19.42 -9.68 7.25
CA ARG A 158 20.03 -10.97 7.59
C ARG A 158 20.03 -11.24 9.09
N ILE A 159 20.28 -10.22 9.93
CA ILE A 159 20.23 -10.37 11.39
C ILE A 159 18.83 -10.85 11.83
N VAL A 160 17.78 -10.19 11.31
CA VAL A 160 16.38 -10.52 11.62
C VAL A 160 16.01 -11.89 11.08
N ALA A 161 16.32 -12.15 9.81
CA ALA A 161 16.04 -13.43 9.15
C ALA A 161 16.68 -14.61 9.90
N LYS A 162 17.95 -14.48 10.30
CA LYS A 162 18.66 -15.48 11.09
C LYS A 162 18.05 -15.64 12.47
N LYS A 163 17.69 -14.55 13.14
CA LYS A 163 17.10 -14.57 14.49
C LYS A 163 15.76 -15.32 14.51
N PHE A 164 14.94 -15.16 13.47
CA PHE A 164 13.61 -15.76 13.38
C PHE A 164 13.51 -16.97 12.44
N ASN A 165 14.66 -17.47 11.96
CA ASN A 165 14.79 -18.63 11.08
C ASN A 165 13.81 -18.58 9.90
N THR A 166 13.89 -17.50 9.12
CA THR A 166 13.08 -17.32 7.91
C THR A 166 13.83 -17.83 6.67
N VAL A 167 13.08 -18.20 5.63
CA VAL A 167 13.66 -18.44 4.31
C VAL A 167 13.87 -17.09 3.65
N HIS A 168 15.11 -16.61 3.67
CA HIS A 168 15.44 -15.25 3.26
C HIS A 168 16.04 -15.21 1.85
N LYS A 169 15.55 -14.28 1.03
CA LYS A 169 16.07 -13.97 -0.29
C LYS A 169 16.37 -12.48 -0.39
N GLU A 170 17.54 -12.18 -0.94
CA GLU A 170 17.95 -10.82 -1.27
C GLU A 170 17.97 -10.67 -2.78
N VAL A 171 17.50 -9.52 -3.26
CA VAL A 171 17.49 -9.16 -4.67
C VAL A 171 18.23 -7.84 -4.83
N VAL A 172 19.37 -7.90 -5.52
CA VAL A 172 20.13 -6.71 -5.91
C VAL A 172 19.55 -6.20 -7.23
N LEU A 173 18.99 -5.00 -7.21
CA LEU A 173 18.41 -4.36 -8.38
C LEU A 173 19.49 -3.57 -9.13
N SER A 174 19.43 -3.68 -10.45
CA SER A 174 20.21 -2.92 -11.41
C SER A 174 19.34 -1.83 -12.05
N PRO A 175 19.94 -0.84 -12.73
CA PRO A 175 19.17 0.11 -13.53
C PRO A 175 18.28 -0.56 -14.60
N GLU A 176 18.69 -1.72 -15.13
CA GLU A 176 17.93 -2.46 -16.14
C GLU A 176 16.58 -2.94 -15.57
N ASP A 177 16.53 -3.33 -14.29
CA ASP A 177 15.28 -3.73 -13.63
C ASP A 177 14.25 -2.59 -13.58
N TYR A 178 14.71 -1.33 -13.66
CA TYR A 178 13.89 -0.12 -13.58
C TYR A 178 13.52 0.50 -14.92
N ILE A 179 14.43 0.52 -15.88
CA ILE A 179 14.23 1.23 -17.16
C ILE A 179 14.46 0.34 -18.38
N GLY A 180 14.88 -0.91 -18.17
CA GLY A 180 15.11 -1.89 -19.21
C GLY A 180 13.85 -2.31 -19.97
N GLU A 181 14.06 -3.09 -21.02
CA GLU A 181 12.98 -3.57 -21.88
C GLU A 181 11.99 -4.46 -21.10
N ASP A 182 12.52 -5.31 -20.22
CA ASP A 182 11.75 -6.24 -19.38
C ASP A 182 11.32 -5.63 -18.03
N SER A 183 11.57 -4.33 -17.81
CA SER A 183 11.22 -3.68 -16.55
C SER A 183 9.71 -3.66 -16.29
N LEU A 184 9.35 -3.90 -15.02
CA LEU A 184 7.98 -3.81 -14.55
C LEU A 184 7.43 -2.37 -14.49
N LEU A 185 8.24 -1.34 -14.74
CA LEU A 185 7.81 0.06 -14.72
C LEU A 185 6.55 0.31 -15.57
N ARG A 186 6.57 -0.08 -16.85
CA ARG A 186 5.45 0.14 -17.77
C ARG A 186 4.19 -0.66 -17.39
N PRO A 187 4.26 -1.99 -17.14
CA PRO A 187 3.07 -2.74 -16.76
C PRO A 187 2.48 -2.29 -15.42
N LEU A 188 3.32 -1.94 -14.43
CA LEU A 188 2.83 -1.43 -13.15
C LEU A 188 2.17 -0.06 -13.28
N ILE A 189 2.73 0.88 -14.06
CA ILE A 189 2.05 2.17 -14.35
C ILE A 189 0.71 1.92 -15.03
N ARG A 190 0.64 0.98 -15.99
CA ARG A 190 -0.61 0.66 -16.69
C ARG A 190 -1.66 0.04 -15.78
N HIS A 191 -1.23 -0.77 -14.82
CA HIS A 191 -2.09 -1.42 -13.84
C HIS A 191 -2.58 -0.42 -12.79
N LYS A 192 -1.67 0.35 -12.18
CA LYS A 192 -1.97 1.33 -11.13
C LYS A 192 -2.72 2.56 -11.65
N GLY A 193 -2.38 3.01 -12.86
CA GLY A 193 -2.95 4.23 -13.43
C GLY A 193 -2.30 5.53 -13.02
N GLU A 194 -1.22 5.46 -12.26
CA GLU A 194 -0.52 6.61 -11.71
C GLU A 194 1.00 6.35 -11.77
N PRO A 195 1.84 7.38 -11.68
CA PRO A 195 3.28 7.18 -11.55
C PRO A 195 3.64 6.29 -10.34
N LEU A 196 4.73 5.55 -10.47
CA LEU A 196 5.24 4.70 -9.39
C LEU A 196 6.21 5.45 -8.50
N HIS A 197 6.20 5.10 -7.23
CA HIS A 197 7.31 5.31 -6.32
C HIS A 197 8.42 4.30 -6.65
N PRO A 198 9.72 4.68 -6.54
CA PRO A 198 10.83 3.78 -6.88
C PRO A 198 10.78 2.42 -6.17
N ASN A 199 10.31 2.38 -4.92
CA ASN A 199 10.23 1.14 -4.13
C ASN A 199 9.18 0.15 -4.64
N GLU A 200 8.20 0.58 -5.44
CA GLU A 200 7.14 -0.31 -5.96
C GLU A 200 7.69 -1.31 -6.97
N ILE A 201 8.68 -0.91 -7.78
CA ILE A 201 9.36 -1.83 -8.71
C ILE A 201 10.14 -2.87 -7.92
N ALA A 202 10.91 -2.43 -6.92
CA ALA A 202 11.67 -3.32 -6.04
C ALA A 202 10.79 -4.39 -5.38
N LEU A 203 9.62 -4.00 -4.87
CA LEU A 203 8.67 -4.91 -4.25
C LEU A 203 7.99 -5.85 -5.25
N ALA A 204 7.82 -5.44 -6.51
CA ALA A 204 7.23 -6.29 -7.54
C ALA A 204 8.21 -7.32 -8.11
N THR A 205 9.52 -7.10 -7.93
CA THR A 205 10.59 -7.99 -8.42
C THR A 205 10.92 -9.14 -7.44
N VAL A 206 10.47 -9.05 -6.17
CA VAL A 206 10.79 -10.03 -5.12
C VAL A 206 9.78 -11.17 -4.98
#